data_AF-A0A943FIG6-F1
#
_entry.id   AF-A0A943FIG6-F1
#
_cell.length_a   1.000
_cell.length_b   1.000
_cell.length_c   1.000
_cell.angle_alpha   90.00
_cell.angle_beta   90.00
_cell.angle_gamma   90.00
#
_symmetry.space_group_name_H-M   'P 1'
#
loop_
_entity.id
_entity.type
_entity.pdbx_description
1 polymer ?
#
loop_
_entity_poly.entity_id
_entity_poly.type
_entity_poly.pdbx_seq_one_letter_code
_entity_poly.pdbx_strand_id
1 'polypeptide(L)' 'MNTTTTMSATMQATVCNVERNQLLVCDHATQQEVVVHTDQACCFHVGDCICIHYNGIMTASIPPQISADCIHVLRRRGC' A
#
# COMPACT_ATOMS: atom_id res chain seq x y z
N MET A 1 22.69 -18.37 -7.82
CA MET A 1 21.69 -17.63 -7.03
C MET A 1 20.83 -16.89 -8.03
N ASN A 2 19.65 -17.43 -8.35
CA ASN A 2 18.82 -16.91 -9.42
C ASN A 2 17.92 -15.84 -8.81
N THR A 3 18.27 -14.57 -9.00
CA THR A 3 17.39 -13.45 -8.65
C THR A 3 16.27 -13.44 -9.67
N THR A 4 15.17 -14.13 -9.38
CA THR A 4 13.91 -13.89 -10.08
C THR A 4 13.54 -12.44 -9.79
N THR A 5 13.78 -11.55 -10.76
CA THR A 5 13.25 -10.18 -10.73
C THR A 5 11.73 -10.32 -10.85
N THR A 6 11.05 -10.56 -9.74
CA THR A 6 9.62 -10.28 -9.64
C THR A 6 9.47 -8.82 -10.05
N MET A 7 8.66 -8.55 -11.08
CA MET A 7 8.38 -7.18 -11.49
C MET A 7 7.64 -6.49 -10.34
N SER A 8 8.39 -5.87 -9.43
CA SER A 8 7.84 -5.16 -8.29
C SER A 8 7.25 -3.85 -8.80
N ALA A 9 5.94 -3.73 -8.75
CA ALA A 9 5.25 -2.46 -8.94
C ALA A 9 5.36 -1.61 -7.67
N THR A 10 5.24 -0.30 -7.84
CA THR A 10 5.31 0.65 -6.74
C THR A 10 4.11 1.59 -6.81
N MET A 11 3.50 1.88 -5.67
CA MET A 11 2.34 2.78 -5.54
C MET A 11 2.59 3.79 -4.45
N GLN A 12 2.43 5.08 -4.76
CA GLN A 12 2.41 6.14 -3.74
C GLN A 12 0.98 6.44 -3.35
N ALA A 13 0.69 6.40 -2.06
CA ALA A 13 -0.66 6.53 -1.58
C ALA A 13 -0.74 7.25 -0.23
N THR A 14 -1.93 7.75 0.10
CA THR A 14 -2.24 8.26 1.43
C THR A 14 -3.08 7.25 2.18
N VAL A 15 -2.73 6.96 3.43
CA VAL A 15 -3.53 6.07 4.30
C VAL A 15 -4.83 6.77 4.69
N CYS A 16 -5.96 6.17 4.33
CA CYS A 16 -7.31 6.64 4.64
C CYS A 16 -7.90 5.94 5.87
N ASN A 17 -7.63 4.64 6.03
CA ASN A 17 -8.05 3.86 7.19
C ASN A 17 -6.97 2.82 7.57
N VAL A 18 -6.90 2.48 8.86
CA VAL A 18 -5.98 1.48 9.40
C VAL A 18 -6.79 0.42 10.14
N GLU A 19 -6.65 -0.82 9.72
CA GLU A 19 -7.21 -2.00 10.39
C GLU A 19 -6.09 -2.97 10.77
N ARG A 20 -6.42 -4.07 11.47
CA ARG A 20 -5.43 -4.95 12.09
C ARG A 20 -4.36 -5.47 11.10
N ASN A 21 -4.78 -5.88 9.90
CA ASN A 21 -3.91 -6.50 8.89
C ASN A 21 -4.05 -5.85 7.50
N GLN A 22 -4.70 -4.69 7.43
CA GLN A 22 -4.95 -4.03 6.16
C GLN A 22 -4.99 -2.52 6.33
N LEU A 23 -4.64 -1.83 5.25
CA LEU A 23 -4.76 -0.39 5.10
C LEU A 23 -5.72 -0.10 3.96
N LEU A 24 -6.64 0.84 4.17
CA LEU A 24 -7.30 1.49 3.04
C LEU A 24 -6.45 2.69 2.66
N VAL A 25 -6.04 2.76 1.40
CA VAL A 25 -5.19 3.84 0.89
C VAL A 25 -5.81 4.46 -0.35
N CYS A 26 -5.54 5.73 -0.59
CA CYS A 26 -5.86 6.41 -1.84
C CYS A 26 -4.60 6.54 -2.69
N ASP A 27 -4.57 5.86 -3.83
CA ASP A 27 -3.47 5.93 -4.80
C ASP A 27 -3.40 7.31 -5.45
N HIS A 28 -2.21 7.93 -5.43
CA HIS A 28 -2.02 9.26 -5.98
C HIS A 28 -2.09 9.30 -7.51
N ALA A 29 -1.75 8.20 -8.19
CA ALA A 29 -1.74 8.15 -9.64
C ALA A 29 -3.15 8.05 -10.23
N THR A 30 -3.99 7.17 -9.65
CA THR A 30 -5.34 6.89 -10.14
C THR A 30 -6.44 7.61 -9.36
N GLN A 31 -6.12 8.19 -8.20
CA GLN A 31 -7.08 8.74 -7.24
C GLN A 31 -8.12 7.70 -6.79
N GLN A 32 -7.74 6.42 -6.81
CA GLN A 32 -8.60 5.30 -6.46
C GLN A 32 -8.27 4.77 -5.06
N GLU A 33 -9.30 4.31 -4.35
CA GLU A 33 -9.13 3.56 -3.11
C GLU A 33 -8.66 2.14 -3.38
N VAL A 34 -7.65 1.69 -2.63
CA VAL A 34 -7.05 0.36 -2.72
C VAL A 34 -6.91 -0.21 -1.31
N VAL A 35 -7.27 -1.47 -1.13
CA VAL A 35 -7.00 -2.20 0.12
C VAL A 35 -5.64 -2.87 0.03
N VAL A 36 -4.79 -2.59 1.00
CA VAL A 36 -3.42 -3.11 1.06
C VAL A 36 -3.33 -4.08 2.24
N HIS A 37 -3.18 -5.37 1.95
CA HIS A 37 -2.95 -6.39 2.96
C HIS A 37 -1.49 -6.33 3.43
N THR A 38 -1.30 -6.18 4.73
CA THR A 38 0.01 -6.12 5.37
C THR A 38 -0.09 -6.43 6.87
N ASP A 39 0.81 -7.28 7.37
CA ASP A 39 0.90 -7.58 8.80
C ASP A 39 1.46 -6.41 9.63
N GLN A 40 1.93 -5.35 8.96
CA GLN A 40 2.51 -4.17 9.60
C GLN A 40 1.56 -2.96 9.62
N ALA A 41 0.26 -3.18 9.38
CA ALA A 41 -0.74 -2.11 9.29
C ALA A 41 -0.74 -1.18 10.52
N CYS A 42 -0.53 -1.74 11.71
CA CYS A 42 -0.43 -1.02 12.99
C CYS A 42 0.73 -0.01 13.07
N CYS A 43 1.71 -0.05 12.16
CA CYS A 43 2.83 0.89 12.12
C CYS A 43 2.50 2.21 11.38
N PHE A 44 1.31 2.31 10.80
CA PHE A 44 0.85 3.44 9.99
C PHE A 44 -0.32 4.15 10.63
N HIS A 45 -0.51 5.42 10.27
CA HIS A 45 -1.63 6.23 10.73
C HIS A 45 -2.38 6.84 9.55
N VAL A 46 -3.67 7.11 9.74
CA VAL A 46 -4.46 7.87 8.77
C VAL A 46 -3.79 9.22 8.49
N GLY A 47 -3.61 9.52 7.21
CA GLY A 47 -2.92 10.71 6.70
C GLY A 47 -1.42 10.51 6.41
N ASP A 48 -0.82 9.39 6.82
CA ASP A 48 0.55 9.06 6.41
C ASP A 48 0.60 8.88 4.88
N CYS A 49 1.63 9.45 4.25
CA CYS A 49 1.93 9.16 2.85
C CYS A 49 2.99 8.09 2.76
N ILE A 50 2.68 7.04 2.03
CA ILE A 50 3.44 5.80 1.98
C ILE A 50 3.72 5.40 0.53
N CYS A 51 4.79 4.64 0.35
CA CYS A 51 5.20 4.01 -0.88
C CYS A 51 5.11 2.50 -0.69
N ILE A 52 4.25 1.84 -1.45
CA ILE A 52 3.95 0.41 -1.34
C ILE A 52 4.62 -0.31 -2.50
N HIS A 53 5.43 -1.31 -2.20
CA HIS A 53 5.99 -2.24 -3.17
C HIS A 53 5.17 -3.53 -3.14
N TYR A 54 4.77 -4.01 -4.31
CA TYR A 54 3.96 -5.22 -4.47
C TYR A 54 4.26 -5.89 -5.83
N ASN A 55 3.76 -7.10 -6.02
CA ASN A 55 4.01 -7.91 -7.21
C ASN A 55 3.33 -7.44 -8.52
N GLY A 56 2.66 -6.28 -8.52
CA GLY A 56 1.94 -5.74 -9.68
C GLY A 56 0.56 -6.34 -9.93
N ILE A 57 0.13 -7.34 -9.17
CA ILE A 57 -1.18 -7.97 -9.32
C ILE A 57 -2.18 -7.31 -8.36
N MET A 58 -3.34 -6.92 -8.90
CA MET A 58 -4.48 -6.43 -8.12
C MET A 58 -5.67 -7.37 -8.29
N THR A 59 -6.50 -7.51 -7.25
CA THR A 59 -7.77 -8.25 -7.36
C THR A 59 -8.80 -7.44 -8.15
N ALA A 60 -9.68 -8.13 -8.88
CA ALA A 60 -10.79 -7.53 -9.61
C ALA A 60 -12.00 -7.15 -8.72
N SER A 61 -11.74 -6.71 -7.49
CA SER A 61 -12.78 -6.27 -6.53
C SER A 61 -12.92 -4.75 -6.53
N ILE A 62 -13.98 -4.24 -5.87
CA ILE A 62 -14.20 -2.81 -5.66
C ILE A 62 -14.31 -2.56 -4.13
N PRO A 63 -13.36 -1.85 -3.51
CA PRO A 63 -12.07 -1.41 -4.08
C PRO A 63 -11.15 -2.61 -4.46
N PRO A 64 -10.20 -2.41 -5.38
CA PRO A 64 -9.16 -3.39 -5.69
C PRO A 64 -8.28 -3.63 -4.46
N GLN A 65 -7.71 -4.83 -4.37
CA GLN A 65 -6.87 -5.24 -3.25
C GLN A 65 -5.50 -5.71 -3.74
N ILE A 66 -4.48 -5.47 -2.92
CA ILE A 66 -3.09 -5.89 -3.16
C ILE A 66 -2.47 -6.46 -1.89
N SER A 67 -1.43 -7.29 -2.04
CA SER A 67 -0.56 -7.71 -0.94
C SER A 67 0.75 -6.93 -1.01
N ALA A 68 1.10 -6.24 0.07
CA ALA A 68 2.35 -5.48 0.11
C ALA A 68 3.53 -6.40 0.44
N ASP A 69 4.59 -6.30 -0.37
CA ASP A 69 5.89 -6.91 -0.07
C ASP A 69 6.68 -6.02 0.89
N CYS A 70 6.63 -4.71 0.68
CA CYS A 70 7.27 -3.71 1.54
C CYS A 70 6.51 -2.39 1.51
N ILE A 71 6.50 -1.66 2.62
CA ILE A 71 5.87 -0.33 2.72
C ILE A 71 6.86 0.63 3.37
N HIS A 72 7.12 1.76 2.70
CA HIS A 72 7.96 2.84 3.20
C HIS A 72 7.13 4.08 3.49
N VAL A 73 7.37 4.73 4.62
CA VAL A 73 6.77 6.03 4.92
C VAL A 73 7.54 7.12 4.20
N LEU A 74 6.87 7.84 3.31
CA LEU A 74 7.43 9.00 2.62
C LEU A 74 7.30 10.27 3.47
N ARG A 75 6.15 10.43 4.12
CA ARG A 75 5.86 11.55 5.02
C ARG A 75 4.87 11.10 6.07
N ARG A 76 5.27 11.21 7.34
CA ARG A 76 4.34 11.06 8.48
C ARG A 76 3.32 12.20 8.47
N ARG A 77 2.12 11.96 8.99
CA ARG A 77 1.15 13.03 9.26
C ARG A 77 1.86 14.19 9.96
N GLY A 78 1.84 15.36 9.33
CA GLY A 78 2.43 16.57 9.90
C GLY A 78 1.57 17.07 11.06
N CYS A 79 2.21 17.29 12.20
CA CYS A 79 1.70 18.12 13.29
C CYS A 79 1.76 19.59 12.87
#